data_AF-A0A4Y2M3H5-F1
#
_entry.id   AF-A0A4Y2M3H5-F1
#
_cell.length_a   1.000
_cell.length_b   1.000
_cell.length_c   1.000
_cell.angle_alpha   90.00
_cell.angle_beta   90.00
_cell.angle_gamma   90.00
#
_symmetry.space_group_name_H-M   'P 1'
#
loop_
_entity.id
_entity.type
_entity.pdbx_description
1 polymer ?
#
loop_
_entity_poly.entity_id
_entity_poly.type
_entity_poly.pdbx_seq_one_letter_code
_entity_poly.pdbx_strand_id
1 'polypeptide(L)'
;MLKRKVNFALDLRKINDECSPLDSKLSGLYIKLFAKNNELSRSLTKFLKANQMDYFVIPPRSDRPIQIVIRDLPQDTSNDTIKDALVTEGKFRVDKMVQLTRKLPVILNEL
;
A
#
# COMPACT_ATOMS: atom_id res chain seq x y z
N MET A 1 -3.73 11.12 -2.91
CA MET A 1 -2.46 11.68 -3.43
C MET A 1 -2.74 12.23 -4.81
N LEU A 2 -2.60 13.54 -4.99
CA LEU A 2 -2.82 14.21 -6.28
C LEU A 2 -1.47 14.47 -6.94
N LYS A 3 -1.31 14.14 -8.22
CA LYS A 3 -0.09 14.43 -8.99
C LYS A 3 0.02 15.94 -9.21
N ARG A 4 1.20 16.50 -8.94
CA ARG A 4 1.44 17.94 -9.09
C ARG A 4 1.49 18.32 -10.56
N LYS A 5 0.65 19.27 -10.97
CA LYS A 5 0.74 19.96 -12.27
C LYS A 5 1.36 21.35 -12.09
N VAL A 6 1.73 21.99 -13.19
CA VAL A 6 2.31 23.35 -13.20
C VAL A 6 1.37 24.36 -12.49
N ASN A 7 0.06 24.20 -12.66
CA ASN A 7 -0.96 25.08 -12.09
C ASN A 7 -1.63 24.52 -10.82
N PHE A 8 -0.91 23.75 -10.00
CA PHE A 8 -1.50 23.06 -8.85
C PHE A 8 -2.18 23.97 -7.82
N ALA A 9 -1.78 25.25 -7.72
CA ALA A 9 -2.43 26.21 -6.82
C ALA A 9 -3.89 26.48 -7.21
N LEU A 10 -4.18 26.51 -8.51
CA LEU A 10 -5.56 26.64 -9.02
C LEU A 10 -6.35 25.36 -8.77
N ASP A 11 -5.72 24.20 -8.96
CA ASP A 11 -6.36 22.90 -8.67
C ASP A 11 -6.72 22.78 -7.18
N LEU A 12 -5.83 23.21 -6.27
CA LEU A 12 -6.09 23.21 -4.83
C LEU A 12 -7.21 24.17 -4.44
N ARG A 13 -7.29 25.36 -5.06
CA ARG A 13 -8.42 26.29 -4.84
C ARG A 13 -9.74 25.64 -5.26
N LYS A 14 -9.81 25.11 -6.48
CA LYS A 14 -11.00 24.38 -6.97
C LYS A 14 -11.41 23.23 -6.05
N ILE A 15 -10.44 22.46 -5.57
CA ILE A 15 -10.71 21.37 -4.62
C ILE A 15 -11.28 21.92 -3.32
N ASN A 16 -10.75 23.01 -2.77
CA ASN A 16 -11.26 23.59 -1.52
C ASN A 16 -12.61 24.34 -1.68
N ASP A 17 -12.93 24.80 -2.89
CA ASP A 17 -14.20 25.46 -3.19
C ASP A 17 -15.34 24.43 -3.34
N GLU A 18 -15.06 23.30 -3.98
CA GLU A 18 -16.04 22.24 -4.26
C GLU A 18 -16.09 21.15 -3.19
N CYS A 19 -14.94 20.81 -2.63
CA CYS A 19 -14.82 19.90 -1.49
C CYS A 19 -14.63 20.74 -0.23
N SER A 20 -15.24 20.35 0.89
CA SER A 20 -15.00 20.98 2.18
C SER A 20 -13.49 21.13 2.45
N PRO A 21 -13.04 22.15 3.20
CA PRO A 21 -11.62 22.43 3.39
C PRO A 21 -10.82 21.20 3.81
N LEU A 22 -9.80 20.85 3.03
CA LEU A 22 -8.93 19.69 3.25
C LEU A 22 -7.54 20.14 3.67
N ASP A 23 -6.94 19.42 4.61
CA ASP A 23 -5.52 19.62 4.90
C ASP A 23 -4.70 19.06 3.73
N SER A 24 -3.68 19.81 3.32
CA SER A 24 -2.80 19.40 2.23
C SER A 24 -1.32 19.53 2.60
N LYS A 25 -0.50 18.59 2.12
CA LYS A 25 0.96 18.58 2.34
C LYS A 25 1.69 18.21 1.07
N LEU A 26 2.70 19.01 0.71
CA LEU A 26 3.57 18.70 -0.42
C LEU A 26 4.41 17.45 -0.12
N SER A 27 4.52 16.55 -1.10
CA SER A 27 5.26 15.29 -1.01
C SER A 27 5.89 14.95 -2.36
N GLY A 28 6.98 15.65 -2.70
CA GLY A 28 7.70 15.46 -3.96
C GLY A 28 6.86 15.86 -5.17
N LEU A 29 6.68 14.94 -6.12
CA LEU A 29 5.84 15.11 -7.31
C LEU A 29 4.33 15.06 -7.02
N TYR A 30 3.94 14.89 -5.76
CA TYR A 30 2.55 14.73 -5.35
C TYR A 30 2.18 15.68 -4.22
N ILE A 31 0.87 15.90 -4.08
CA ILE A 31 0.25 16.58 -2.95
C ILE A 31 -0.58 15.54 -2.18
N LYS A 32 -0.30 15.41 -0.89
CA LYS A 32 -1.12 14.63 0.04
C LYS A 32 -2.33 15.47 0.37
N LEU A 33 -3.52 14.92 0.18
CA LEU A 33 -4.79 15.50 0.62
C LEU A 33 -5.31 14.61 1.76
N PHE A 34 -5.65 15.21 2.88
CA PHE A 34 -6.14 14.50 4.06
C PHE A 34 -7.63 14.76 4.23
N ALA A 35 -8.44 13.74 3.98
CA ALA A 35 -9.86 13.74 4.30
C ALA A 35 -10.06 13.32 5.76
N LYS A 36 -10.90 14.04 6.50
CA LYS A 36 -11.15 13.77 7.93
C LYS A 36 -12.00 12.51 8.16
N ASN A 37 -12.82 12.14 7.19
CA ASN A 37 -13.71 10.97 7.28
C ASN A 37 -13.89 10.30 5.90
N ASN A 38 -14.56 9.15 5.90
CA ASN A 38 -14.77 8.33 4.71
C ASN A 38 -15.70 9.01 3.67
N GLU A 39 -16.65 9.83 4.12
CA GLU A 39 -17.57 10.55 3.23
C GLU A 39 -16.84 11.62 2.42
N LEU A 40 -16.01 12.44 3.08
CA LEU A 40 -15.15 13.43 2.44
C LEU A 40 -14.15 12.76 1.50
N SER A 41 -13.58 11.61 1.90
CA SER A 41 -12.69 10.83 1.02
C SER A 41 -13.41 10.37 -0.25
N ARG A 42 -14.65 9.89 -0.13
CA ARG A 42 -15.47 9.47 -1.27
C ARG A 42 -15.87 10.66 -2.15
N SER A 43 -16.27 11.78 -1.55
CA SER A 43 -16.62 13.01 -2.27
C SER A 43 -15.42 13.56 -3.05
N LEU A 44 -14.26 13.67 -2.39
CA LEU A 44 -13.00 14.07 -3.01
C LEU A 44 -12.63 13.15 -4.18
N THR A 45 -12.72 11.84 -3.97
CA THR A 45 -12.41 10.86 -5.03
C THR A 45 -13.35 11.02 -6.23
N LYS A 46 -14.65 11.25 -6.00
CA LYS A 46 -15.62 11.53 -7.08
C LYS A 46 -15.26 12.81 -7.83
N PHE A 47 -14.95 13.88 -7.10
CA PHE A 47 -14.56 15.17 -7.68
C PHE A 47 -13.30 15.04 -8.56
N LEU A 48 -12.24 14.42 -8.02
CA LEU A 48 -10.97 14.23 -8.75
C LEU A 48 -11.18 13.38 -10.01
N LYS A 49 -12.02 12.34 -9.93
CA LYS A 49 -12.38 11.50 -11.08
C LYS A 49 -13.16 12.28 -12.13
N ALA A 50 -14.16 13.06 -11.74
CA ALA A 50 -14.97 13.87 -12.64
C ALA A 50 -14.15 14.91 -13.40
N ASN A 51 -13.15 15.49 -12.74
CA ASN A 51 -12.23 16.48 -13.31
C ASN A 51 -11.01 15.86 -14.03
N GLN A 52 -10.99 14.54 -14.23
CA GLN A 52 -9.89 13.82 -14.89
C GLN A 52 -8.51 14.18 -14.31
N MET A 53 -8.44 14.33 -12.99
CA MET A 53 -7.19 14.61 -12.30
C MET A 53 -6.40 13.32 -12.07
N ASP A 54 -5.08 13.39 -12.16
CA ASP A 54 -4.20 12.25 -11.89
C ASP A 54 -4.05 12.06 -10.38
N TYR A 55 -4.65 11.02 -9.81
CA TYR A 55 -4.54 10.74 -8.38
C TYR A 55 -4.45 9.25 -8.08
N PHE A 56 -3.99 8.93 -6.88
CA PHE A 56 -4.15 7.61 -6.27
C PHE A 56 -4.58 7.73 -4.81
N VAL A 57 -5.39 6.78 -4.37
CA VAL A 57 -5.86 6.69 -2.98
C VAL A 57 -4.85 5.85 -2.21
N ILE A 58 -4.39 6.37 -1.08
CA ILE A 58 -3.59 5.58 -0.15
C ILE A 58 -4.58 4.88 0.79
N PRO A 59 -4.60 3.54 0.86
CA PRO A 59 -5.49 2.85 1.77
C PRO A 59 -5.17 3.19 3.25
N PRO A 60 -6.18 3.19 4.13
CA PRO A 60 -5.99 3.27 5.58
C PRO A 60 -4.96 2.24 6.07
N ARG A 61 -4.26 2.53 7.17
CA ARG A 61 -3.27 1.60 7.72
C ARG A 61 -3.89 0.25 8.13
N SER A 62 -5.14 0.26 8.58
CA SER A 62 -5.92 -0.95 8.92
C SER A 62 -6.10 -1.90 7.74
N ASP A 63 -6.15 -1.36 6.53
CA ASP A 63 -6.48 -2.12 5.33
C ASP A 63 -5.22 -2.55 4.58
N ARG A 64 -4.04 -2.13 5.03
CA ARG A 64 -2.77 -2.50 4.41
C ARG A 64 -2.34 -3.87 4.90
N PRO A 65 -1.95 -4.79 4.01
CA PRO A 65 -1.35 -6.05 4.43
C PRO A 65 -0.07 -5.78 5.21
N ILE A 66 0.15 -6.57 6.25
CA ILE A 66 1.37 -6.53 7.07
C ILE A 66 2.38 -7.48 6.44
N GLN A 67 3.62 -7.01 6.26
CA GLN A 67 4.73 -7.87 5.87
C GLN A 67 5.48 -8.32 7.11
N ILE A 68 5.61 -9.63 7.27
CA ILE A 68 6.38 -10.27 8.34
C ILE A 68 7.56 -11.04 7.75
N VAL A 69 8.66 -11.09 8.49
CA VAL A 69 9.81 -11.94 8.17
C VAL A 69 10.02 -12.88 9.34
N ILE A 70 9.85 -14.18 9.09
CA ILE A 70 10.09 -15.23 10.07
C ILE A 70 11.50 -15.76 9.79
N ARG A 71 12.35 -15.79 10.82
CA ARG A 71 13.74 -16.28 10.75
C ARG A 71 13.91 -17.49 11.66
N ASP A 72 15.05 -18.14 11.54
CA ASP A 72 15.47 -19.25 12.41
C ASP A 72 14.51 -20.45 12.38
N LEU A 73 13.87 -20.66 11.22
CA LEU A 73 13.08 -21.85 10.94
C LEU A 73 14.00 -23.01 10.52
N PRO A 74 13.66 -24.25 10.90
CA PRO A 74 14.31 -25.44 10.36
C PRO A 74 14.30 -25.44 8.83
N GLN A 75 15.40 -25.84 8.20
CA GLN A 75 15.60 -25.77 6.74
C GLN A 75 14.55 -26.58 5.95
N ASP A 76 14.07 -27.66 6.56
CA ASP A 76 13.06 -28.59 6.05
C ASP A 76 11.62 -28.09 6.25
N THR A 77 11.42 -26.97 6.95
CA THR A 77 10.08 -26.40 7.12
C THR A 77 9.54 -25.90 5.79
N SER A 78 8.49 -26.56 5.30
CA SER A 78 7.84 -26.19 4.05
C SER A 78 7.04 -24.90 4.18
N ASN A 79 6.90 -24.17 3.07
CA ASN A 79 6.03 -22.99 3.02
C ASN A 79 4.57 -23.33 3.34
N ASP A 80 4.10 -24.50 2.93
CA ASP A 80 2.72 -24.93 3.16
C ASP A 80 2.45 -25.14 4.65
N THR A 81 3.38 -25.77 5.37
CA THR A 81 3.26 -25.95 6.83
C THR A 81 3.13 -24.62 7.57
N ILE A 82 3.95 -23.64 7.23
CA ILE A 82 3.90 -22.30 7.85
C ILE A 82 2.61 -21.59 7.48
N LYS A 83 2.18 -21.69 6.22
CA LYS A 83 0.94 -21.08 5.73
C LYS A 83 -0.27 -21.66 6.46
N ASP A 84 -0.32 -22.98 6.61
CA ASP A 84 -1.40 -23.67 7.31
C ASP A 84 -1.46 -23.28 8.79
N ALA A 85 -0.31 -23.15 9.47
CA ALA A 85 -0.25 -22.66 10.84
C ALA A 85 -0.75 -21.21 10.96
N LEU A 86 -0.33 -20.32 10.04
CA LEU A 86 -0.78 -18.91 10.03
C LEU A 86 -2.29 -18.78 9.82
N VAL A 87 -2.86 -19.61 8.95
CA VAL A 87 -4.30 -19.60 8.64
C VAL A 87 -5.13 -20.26 9.74
N THR A 88 -4.72 -21.46 10.19
CA THR A 88 -5.51 -22.30 11.10
C THR A 88 -5.38 -21.84 12.54
N GLU A 89 -4.16 -21.66 13.02
CA GLU A 89 -3.89 -21.27 14.42
C GLU A 89 -3.91 -19.75 14.57
N GLY A 90 -3.22 -19.04 13.68
CA GLY A 90 -3.10 -17.58 13.73
C GLY A 90 -4.34 -16.83 13.23
N LYS A 91 -5.25 -17.49 12.52
CA LYS A 91 -6.43 -16.88 11.87
C LYS A 91 -6.07 -15.70 10.96
N PHE A 92 -4.88 -15.73 10.35
CA PHE A 92 -4.44 -14.72 9.40
C PHE A 92 -4.83 -15.08 7.97
N ARG A 93 -5.15 -14.06 7.18
CA ARG A 93 -5.22 -14.20 5.72
C ARG A 93 -3.81 -13.99 5.13
N VAL A 94 -3.28 -15.00 4.46
CA VAL A 94 -1.97 -14.93 3.81
C VAL A 94 -2.13 -14.56 2.34
N ASP A 95 -1.78 -13.33 1.98
CA ASP A 95 -1.84 -12.85 0.59
C ASP A 95 -0.66 -13.34 -0.26
N LYS A 96 0.55 -13.34 0.32
CA LYS A 96 1.78 -13.79 -0.37
C LYS A 96 2.77 -14.35 0.64
N MET A 97 3.40 -15.46 0.27
CA MET A 97 4.49 -16.07 1.02
C MET A 97 5.69 -16.28 0.09
N VAL A 98 6.89 -15.96 0.58
CA VAL A 98 8.14 -16.12 -0.17
C VAL A 98 9.22 -16.65 0.77
N GLN A 99 9.82 -17.78 0.41
CA GLN A 99 11.02 -18.28 1.07
C GLN A 99 12.26 -17.63 0.47
N LEU A 100 13.05 -16.97 1.31
CA LEU A 100 14.31 -16.37 0.88
C LEU A 100 15.39 -17.45 0.84
N THR A 101 15.62 -18.04 -0.33
CA THR A 101 16.73 -18.96 -0.55
C THR A 101 18.00 -18.17 -0.88
N ARG A 102 19.10 -18.40 -0.16
CA ARG A 102 20.43 -18.06 -0.69
C ARG A 102 20.69 -18.97 -1.90
N LYS A 103 20.97 -18.41 -3.07
CA LYS A 103 21.56 -19.20 -4.16
C LYS A 103 22.95 -19.64 -3.71
N LEU A 104 23.06 -20.82 -3.11
CA LEU A 104 24.36 -21.48 -2.95
C LEU A 104 24.75 -22.06 -4.32
N PRO A 105 25.96 -21.79 -4.84
CA PRO A 105 26.43 -22.49 -6.03
C PRO A 105 26.45 -23.99 -5.73
N VAL A 106 25.82 -24.78 -6.59
CA VAL A 106 25.87 -26.24 -6.55
C VAL A 106 27.30 -26.64 -6.89
N ILE A 107 28.09 -27.01 -5.89
CA ILE A 107 29.35 -27.72 -6.11
C ILE A 107 28.98 -29.21 -6.20
N LEU A 108 28.85 -29.70 -7.42
CA LEU A 108 28.84 -31.14 -7.69
C LEU A 108 30.25 -31.65 -7.38
N ASN A 109 30.43 -32.27 -6.21
CA ASN A 109 31.58 -33.12 -5.98
C ASN A 109 31.31 -34.44 -6.72
N GLU A 110 31.88 -34.58 -7.92
CA GLU A 110 32.07 -35.89 -8.53
C GLU A 110 33.16 -36.65 -7.75
N LEU A 111 32.93 -37.96 -7.63
CA LEU A 111 33.64 -38.97 -6.84
C LEU A 111 35.13 -39.10 -7.17
#